data_AF-A0A961Y407-F1
#
_entry.id   AF-A0A961Y407-F1
#
_cell.length_a   1.000
_cell.length_b   1.000
_cell.length_c   1.000
_cell.angle_alpha   90.00
_cell.angle_beta   90.00
_cell.angle_gamma   90.00
#
_symmetry.space_group_name_H-M   'P 1'
#
loop_
_entity.id
_entity.type
_entity.pdbx_description
1 polymer ?
#
loop_
_entity_poly.entity_id
_entity_poly.type
_entity_poly.pdbx_seq_one_letter_code
_entity_poly.pdbx_strand_id
1 'polypeptide(L)' 'HDVRKLVSWLLEPNGNWTPQIVDATIASGERIDVSLSVPTPIYMTYITAWGTPDGIVHFRPDVYNRDAAGDLALSGQDS' A
#
# COMPACT_ATOMS: atom_id res chain seq x y z
N HIS A 1 12.37 -3.66 -8.24
CA HIS A 1 13.71 -3.69 -7.61
C HIS A 1 13.61 -3.47 -6.09
N ASP A 2 12.63 -2.69 -5.62
CA ASP A 2 12.51 -2.32 -4.19
C ASP A 2 12.04 -3.44 -3.25
N VAL A 3 11.22 -4.39 -3.72
CA VAL A 3 10.68 -5.46 -2.86
C VAL A 3 11.80 -6.32 -2.25
N ARG A 4 12.85 -6.66 -3.00
CA ARG A 4 13.96 -7.49 -2.49
C ARG A 4 14.77 -6.76 -1.42
N LYS A 5 14.95 -5.45 -1.58
CA LYS A 5 15.61 -4.59 -0.58
C LYS A 5 14.77 -4.48 0.68
N LEU A 6 13.46 -4.30 0.55
CA LEU A 6 12.53 -4.27 1.67
C LEU A 6 12.54 -5.59 2.45
N VAL A 7 12.49 -6.73 1.76
CA VAL A 7 12.56 -8.07 2.38
C VAL A 7 13.88 -8.27 3.11
N SER A 8 15.00 -7.90 2.47
CA SER A 8 16.33 -8.01 3.09
C SER A 8 16.43 -7.15 4.36
N TRP A 9 15.88 -5.93 4.35
CA TRP A 9 15.84 -5.05 5.51
C TRP A 9 14.96 -5.61 6.64
N LEU A 10 13.76 -6.10 6.33
CA LEU A 10 12.86 -6.70 7.33
C LEU A 10 13.48 -7.92 8.02
N LEU A 11 14.28 -8.69 7.30
CA LEU A 11 14.86 -9.95 7.78
C LEU A 11 16.29 -9.81 8.34
N GLU A 12 16.93 -8.66 8.23
CA GLU A 12 18.27 -8.42 8.81
C GLU A 12 18.35 -8.82 10.30
N PRO A 13 17.35 -8.50 11.16
CA PRO A 13 17.40 -8.87 12.58
C PRO A 13 17.26 -10.38 12.84
N ASN A 14 16.84 -11.16 11.84
CA ASN A 14 16.76 -12.62 11.93
C ASN A 14 18.15 -13.28 11.76
N GLY A 15 19.18 -12.50 11.43
CA GLY A 15 20.59 -12.91 11.36
C GLY A 15 20.93 -13.73 10.11
N ASN A 16 20.30 -14.89 9.94
CA ASN A 16 20.60 -15.85 8.88
C ASN A 16 20.03 -15.46 7.49
N TRP A 17 19.47 -14.26 7.33
CA TRP A 17 18.86 -13.80 6.08
C TRP A 17 19.74 -12.77 5.38
N THR A 18 20.74 -13.26 4.65
CA THR A 18 21.57 -12.42 3.78
C THR A 18 20.87 -12.13 2.46
N PRO A 19 21.25 -11.06 1.73
CA PRO A 19 20.68 -10.78 0.39
C PRO A 19 20.79 -11.96 -0.57
N GLN A 20 21.87 -12.73 -0.50
CA GLN A 20 22.09 -13.92 -1.33
C GLN A 20 21.08 -15.03 -1.01
N ILE A 21 20.75 -15.23 0.27
CA ILE A 21 19.75 -16.22 0.70
C ILE A 21 18.36 -15.76 0.25
N VAL A 22 18.04 -14.47 0.39
CA VAL A 22 16.77 -13.91 -0.10
C VAL A 22 16.62 -14.09 -1.61
N ASP A 23 17.67 -13.78 -2.39
CA ASP A 23 17.65 -13.94 -3.84
C ASP A 23 17.50 -15.41 -4.25
N ALA A 24 18.19 -16.33 -3.57
CA ALA A 24 18.08 -17.77 -3.82
C ALA A 24 16.68 -18.31 -3.52
N THR A 25 16.09 -17.90 -2.40
CA THR A 25 14.70 -18.27 -2.02
C THR A 25 13.67 -17.73 -3.01
N ILE A 26 13.86 -16.50 -3.51
CA ILE A 26 12.95 -15.96 -4.54
C ILE A 26 13.12 -16.73 -5.86
N ALA A 27 14.36 -17.07 -6.22
CA ALA A 27 14.66 -17.80 -7.45
C ALA A 27 14.15 -19.26 -7.42
N SER A 28 14.07 -19.88 -6.24
CA SER A 28 13.54 -21.24 -6.10
C SER A 28 12.03 -21.31 -6.37
N GLY A 29 11.31 -20.20 -6.18
CA GLY A 29 9.86 -20.14 -6.32
C GLY A 29 9.10 -20.86 -5.20
N GLU A 30 9.80 -21.33 -4.17
CA GLU A 30 9.21 -21.99 -3.01
C GLU A 30 8.52 -20.98 -2.10
N ARG A 31 7.38 -21.37 -1.53
CA ARG A 31 6.72 -20.58 -0.49
C ARG A 31 7.38 -20.88 0.86
N ILE A 32 8.05 -19.88 1.43
CA ILE A 32 8.63 -19.95 2.77
C ILE A 32 8.00 -18.87 3.64
N ASP A 33 7.45 -19.27 4.78
CA ASP A 33 6.93 -18.35 5.79
C ASP A 33 8.01 -18.11 6.86
N VAL A 34 8.36 -16.83 7.10
CA VAL A 34 9.44 -16.43 8.00
C VAL A 34 8.91 -15.44 9.02
N SER A 35 8.98 -15.80 10.31
CA SER A 35 8.61 -14.89 11.40
C SER A 35 9.64 -13.78 11.58
N LEU A 36 9.20 -12.52 11.70
CA LEU A 36 10.08 -11.39 11.97
C LEU A 36 10.51 -11.37 13.44
N SER A 37 11.81 -11.27 13.72
CA SER A 37 12.34 -11.10 15.09
C SER A 37 11.87 -9.79 15.72
N VAL A 38 11.67 -8.75 14.90
CA VAL A 38 11.15 -7.45 15.32
C VAL A 38 9.73 -7.27 14.74
N PRO A 39 8.69 -7.24 15.58
CA PRO A 39 7.32 -6.95 15.12
C PRO A 39 7.27 -5.56 14.47
N THR A 40 7.05 -5.52 13.15
CA THR A 40 6.99 -4.28 12.37
C THR A 40 5.54 -3.98 12.01
N PRO A 41 4.90 -2.93 12.59
CA PRO A 41 3.51 -2.60 12.28
C PRO A 41 3.38 -2.07 10.86
N ILE A 42 2.39 -2.59 10.12
CA ILE A 42 2.06 -2.14 8.76
C ILE A 42 0.83 -1.24 8.83
N TYR A 43 0.97 -0.01 8.36
CA TYR A 43 -0.12 0.94 8.21
C TYR A 43 -0.43 1.13 6.73
N MET A 44 -1.64 0.76 6.32
CA MET A 44 -2.11 0.96 4.95
C MET A 44 -3.29 1.92 4.99
N THR A 45 -3.07 3.15 4.51
CA THR A 45 -4.08 4.21 4.48
C THR A 45 -4.37 4.63 3.05
N TYR A 46 -5.65 4.83 2.73
CA TYR A 46 -6.10 5.42 1.48
C TYR A 46 -6.27 6.93 1.67
N ILE A 47 -5.49 7.73 0.95
CA ILE A 47 -5.54 9.19 1.02
C ILE A 47 -6.06 9.69 -0.33
N THR A 48 -7.25 10.30 -0.34
CA THR A 48 -7.91 10.82 -1.55
C THR A 48 -7.54 12.26 -1.89
N ALA A 49 -6.91 12.99 -0.96
CA ALA A 49 -6.40 14.34 -1.19
C ALA A 49 -5.16 14.62 -0.32
N TRP A 50 -4.14 15.21 -0.93
CA TRP A 50 -2.97 15.78 -0.25
C TRP A 50 -2.83 17.24 -0.67
N GLY A 51 -2.71 18.12 0.32
CA GLY A 51 -2.35 19.52 0.10
C GLY A 51 -0.83 19.63 0.02
N THR A 52 -0.31 20.35 -0.96
CA THR A 52 1.10 20.71 -0.99
C THR A 52 1.36 21.94 -0.10
N PRO A 53 2.59 22.15 0.42
CA PRO A 53 2.90 23.26 1.33
C PRO A 53 2.58 24.66 0.79
N ASP A 54 2.46 24.80 -0.52
CA ASP A 54 2.10 25.97 -1.30
C ASP A 54 0.57 26.15 -1.52
N GLY A 55 -0.26 25.34 -0.86
CA GLY A 55 -1.72 25.50 -0.83
C GLY A 55 -2.46 24.93 -2.05
N ILE A 56 -1.77 24.19 -2.91
CA ILE A 56 -2.38 23.52 -4.06
C ILE A 56 -2.88 22.14 -3.62
N VAL A 57 -4.18 21.92 -3.80
CA VAL A 57 -4.79 20.60 -3.54
C VAL A 57 -4.71 19.78 -4.82
N HIS A 58 -3.97 18.67 -4.78
CA HIS A 58 -3.94 17.71 -5.88
C HIS A 58 -4.97 16.61 -5.65
N PHE A 59 -6.05 16.65 -6.43
CA PHE A 59 -7.01 15.54 -6.50
C PHE A 59 -6.47 14.45 -7.43
N ARG A 60 -6.56 13.19 -7.02
CA ARG A 60 -6.37 12.03 -7.91
C ARG A 60 -7.76 11.55 -8.36
N PRO A 61 -7.94 11.08 -9.61
CA PRO A 61 -9.18 10.42 -9.99
C PRO A 61 -9.39 9.18 -9.12
N ASP A 62 -10.53 9.10 -8.44
CA ASP A 62 -10.92 7.95 -7.62
C ASP A 62 -11.11 6.71 -8.50
N VAL A 63 -10.26 5.69 -8.32
CA VAL A 63 -10.32 4.43 -9.08
C VAL A 63 -11.53 3.56 -8.68
N TYR A 64 -12.24 3.90 -7.59
CA TYR A 64 -13.33 3.09 -7.06
C TYR A 64 -14.76 3.64 -7.25
N ASN A 65 -14.95 4.71 -8.03
CA ASN A 65 -16.26 5.21 -8.44
C ASN A 65 -17.26 5.36 -7.28
N ARG A 66 -16.79 5.83 -6.11
CA ARG A 66 -17.62 5.89 -4.89
C ARG A 66 -18.56 7.10 -4.83
N ASP A 67 -18.51 7.99 -5.82
CA ASP A 67 -19.40 9.15 -5.89
C ASP A 67 -20.68 8.90 -6.73
N ALA A 68 -20.89 7.68 -7.25
CA ALA A 68 -22.07 7.35 -8.08
C ALA A 68 -23.30 6.86 -7.28
N ALA A 69 -23.54 7.40 -6.07
CA ALA A 69 -24.76 7.12 -5.33
C ALA A 69 -25.30 8.39 -4.67
N GLY A 70 -25.90 9.26 -5.48
CA GLY A 70 -26.63 10.42 -4.99
C GLY A 70 -27.27 11.34 -6.02
N ASP A 71 -27.34 10.96 -7.31
CA ASP A 71 -27.88 11.82 -8.37
C ASP A 71 -29.40 11.61 -8.66
N LEU A 72 -30.15 11.03 -7.72
CA LEU A 72 -31.57 10.69 -7.90
C LEU A 72 -32.40 10.86 -6.62
N ALA A 73 -32.73 12.11 -6.27
CA ALA A 73 -33.94 12.56 -5.55
C ALA A 73 -33.74 14.07 -5.26
N LEU A 74 -34.37 15.03 -5.92
CA LEU A 74 -35.79 15.17 -6.22
C LEU A 74 -35.95 16.08 -7.45
N SER A 75 -36.27 15.50 -8.60
CA SER A 75 -37.04 16.20 -9.62
C SER A 75 -38.53 16.04 -9.28
N GLY A 76 -39.21 17.15 -8.95
CA GLY A 76 -40.67 17.24 -9.03
C GLY A 76 -41.36 17.91 -7.84
N GLN A 77 -42.31 18.78 -8.21
CA GLN A 77 -43.31 19.51 -7.43
C GLN A 77 -42.87 20.85 -6.85
N ASP A 78 -43.58 21.97 -7.02
CA ASP A 78 -44.73 22.35 -7.85
C ASP A 78 -44.92 23.86 -7.62
N SER A 79 -45.52 24.53 -8.61
CA SER A 79 -46.10 25.91 -8.63
C SER A 79 -45.17 27.10 -8.84
#